data_AF-A0A2V6K1P2-F1
#
_entry.id   AF-A0A2V6K1P2-F1
#
_cell.length_a   1.000
_cell.length_b   1.000
_cell.length_c   1.000
_cell.angle_alpha   90.00
_cell.angle_beta   90.00
_cell.angle_gamma   90.00
#
_symmetry.space_group_name_H-M   'P 1'
#
loop_
_entity.id
_entity.type
_entity.pdbx_description
1 polymer ?
#
loop_
_entity_poly.entity_id
_entity_poly.type
_entity_poly.pdbx_seq_one_letter_code
_entity_poly.pdbx_strand_id
1 'polypeptide(L)' 'MFAVIRHYHFNPKDSAEIDRRIREDFVPIVKKAKGFVRYYWLDTGKGEGASFGVFQDKAGADE' A
#
# COMPACT_ATOMS: atom_id res chain seq x y z
N MET A 1 3.10 -11.31 13.40
CA MET A 1 2.46 -10.32 12.52
C MET A 1 3.30 -9.06 12.56
N PHE A 2 3.63 -8.56 11.38
CA PHE A 2 4.47 -7.38 11.17
C PHE A 2 3.72 -6.43 10.24
N ALA A 3 3.90 -5.13 10.45
CA ALA A 3 3.28 -4.10 9.64
C ALA A 3 4.34 -3.19 9.02
N VAL A 4 4.17 -2.88 7.75
CA VAL A 4 4.98 -1.91 7.01
C VAL A 4 4.10 -0.74 6.66
N ILE A 5 4.47 0.44 7.15
CA ILE A 5 3.75 1.68 6.89
C ILE A 5 4.63 2.53 5.99
N ARG A 6 4.10 2.96 4.84
CA ARG A 6 4.80 3.83 3.91
C ARG A 6 3.98 5.09 3.71
N HIS A 7 4.64 6.24 3.85
CA HIS A 7 4.07 7.56 3.58
C HIS A 7 4.50 8.03 2.19
N TYR A 8 3.58 8.63 1.45
CA TYR A 8 3.79 9.07 0.08
C TYR A 8 3.34 10.52 -0.09
N HIS A 9 4.16 11.28 -0.79
CA HIS A 9 3.85 12.61 -1.29
C HIS A 9 3.67 12.54 -2.80
N PHE A 10 2.60 13.11 -3.33
CA PHE A 10 2.28 13.14 -4.75
C PHE A 10 1.55 14.43 -5.12
N ASN A 11 1.38 14.68 -6.42
CA ASN A 11 0.60 15.84 -6.85
C ASN A 11 -0.89 15.59 -6.57
N PRO A 12 -1.61 16.48 -5.85
CA PRO A 12 -3.02 16.29 -5.52
C PRO A 12 -3.92 15.95 -6.71
N LYS A 13 -3.57 16.43 -7.91
CA LYS A 13 -4.33 16.16 -9.14
C LYS A 13 -4.31 14.69 -9.58
N ASP A 14 -3.31 13.93 -9.12
CA ASP A 14 -3.08 12.54 -9.52
C ASP A 14 -3.76 11.54 -8.55
N SER A 15 -4.36 12.03 -7.45
CA SER A 15 -5.02 11.23 -6.40
C SER A 15 -5.94 10.12 -6.94
N ALA A 16 -6.92 10.48 -7.79
CA ALA A 16 -7.89 9.52 -8.31
C ALA A 16 -7.26 8.42 -9.19
N GLU A 17 -6.22 8.77 -9.95
CA GLU A 17 -5.49 7.80 -10.77
C GLU A 17 -4.62 6.88 -9.91
N ILE A 18 -4.00 7.42 -8.85
CA ILE A 18 -3.22 6.64 -7.87
C ILE A 18 -4.13 5.64 -7.16
N ASP A 19 -5.29 6.08 -6.66
CA ASP A 19 -6.30 5.21 -6.03
C ASP A 19 -6.71 4.05 -6.94
N ARG A 20 -6.97 4.36 -8.21
CA ARG A 20 -7.33 3.37 -9.22
C ARG A 20 -6.21 2.36 -9.43
N ARG A 21 -4.99 2.82 -9.71
CA ARG A 21 -3.82 1.95 -9.95
C ARG A 21 -3.46 1.11 -8.73
N ILE A 22 -3.61 1.65 -7.53
CA ILE A 22 -3.36 0.86 -6.32
C ILE A 22 -4.34 -0.29 -6.24
N ARG A 23 -5.62 -0.06 -6.51
CA ARG A 23 -6.66 -1.09 -6.47
C ARG A 23 -6.52 -2.11 -7.60
N GLU A 24 -6.30 -1.63 -8.83
CA GLU A 24 -6.34 -2.44 -10.04
C GLU A 24 -5.01 -3.15 -10.33
N ASP A 25 -3.88 -2.51 -10.05
CA ASP A 25 -2.55 -3.02 -10.43
C ASP A 25 -1.74 -3.48 -9.22
N PHE A 26 -1.64 -2.64 -8.17
CA PHE A 26 -0.71 -2.91 -7.06
C PHE A 26 -1.23 -3.96 -6.08
N VAL A 27 -2.50 -3.88 -5.67
CA VAL A 27 -3.10 -4.83 -4.72
C VAL A 27 -3.02 -6.28 -5.23
N PRO A 28 -3.28 -6.58 -6.51
CA PRO A 28 -3.07 -7.93 -7.05
C PRO A 28 -1.62 -8.44 -6.97
N ILE A 29 -0.64 -7.54 -7.04
CA ILE A 29 0.79 -7.89 -6.92
C ILE A 29 1.13 -8.20 -5.46
N VAL A 30 0.83 -7.30 -4.52
CA VAL A 30 1.18 -7.47 -3.10
C VAL A 30 0.48 -8.68 -2.46
N LYS A 31 -0.71 -9.04 -2.93
CA LYS A 31 -1.43 -10.26 -2.49
C LYS A 31 -0.65 -11.55 -2.76
N LYS A 32 0.30 -11.54 -3.69
CA LYS A 32 1.14 -12.71 -4.03
C LYS A 32 2.41 -12.78 -3.18
N ALA A 33 2.72 -11.74 -2.40
CA ALA A 33 3.89 -11.72 -1.54
C ALA A 33 3.78 -12.80 -0.45
N LYS A 34 4.93 -13.36 -0.07
CA LYS A 34 4.97 -14.43 0.93
C LYS A 34 4.53 -13.89 2.28
N GLY A 35 3.62 -14.62 2.94
CA GLY A 35 3.11 -14.23 4.25
C GLY A 35 2.18 -13.01 4.23
N PHE A 36 1.69 -12.58 3.05
CA PHE A 36 0.68 -11.53 2.94
C PHE A 36 -0.56 -11.83 3.79
N VAL A 37 -0.99 -10.85 4.59
CA VAL A 37 -2.23 -10.94 5.38
C VAL A 37 -3.24 -9.91 4.89
N ARG A 38 -2.88 -8.62 4.84
CA ARG A 38 -3.74 -7.52 4.39
C ARG A 38 -2.93 -6.37 3.81
N TYR A 39 -3.60 -5.56 3.00
CA TYR A 39 -3.10 -4.27 2.52
C TYR A 39 -4.19 -3.22 2.65
N TYR A 40 -3.82 -2.02 3.09
CA TYR A 40 -4.66 -0.84 3.09
C TYR A 40 -3.96 0.29 2.36
N TRP A 41 -4.76 1.09 1.67
CA TRP A 41 -4.37 2.37 1.10
C TRP A 41 -5.30 3.44 1.63
N LEU A 42 -4.71 4.56 2.02
CA LEU A 42 -5.41 5.73 2.52
C LEU A 42 -4.85 6.97 1.81
N ASP A 43 -5.64 7.58 0.94
CA ASP A 43 -5.41 8.95 0.51
C ASP A 43 -5.84 9.89 1.65
N THR A 44 -4.93 10.71 2.16
CA THR A 44 -5.20 11.65 3.27
C THR A 44 -5.52 13.07 2.77
N GLY A 45 -5.62 13.24 1.45
CA GLY A 45 -5.90 14.49 0.76
C GLY A 45 -4.66 15.38 0.63
N LYS A 46 -4.78 16.43 -0.19
CA LYS A 46 -3.71 17.43 -0.40
C LYS A 46 -2.38 16.85 -0.90
N GLY A 47 -2.42 15.72 -1.63
CA GLY A 47 -1.23 15.11 -2.22
C GLY A 47 -0.46 14.22 -1.24
N GLU A 48 -1.14 13.71 -0.22
CA GLU A 48 -0.58 12.85 0.82
C GLU A 48 -1.32 11.52 0.83
N GLY A 49 -0.60 10.44 1.13
CA GLY A 49 -1.19 9.11 1.28
C GLY A 49 -0.32 8.15 2.08
N ALA A 50 -0.96 7.13 2.61
CA ALA A 50 -0.30 6.10 3.41
C ALA A 50 -0.74 4.70 2.96
N SER A 51 0.23 3.79 2.86
CA SER A 51 -0.04 2.36 2.72
C SER A 51 0.31 1.59 3.99
N PHE A 52 -0.46 0.54 4.26
CA PHE A 52 -0.26 -0.37 5.38
C PHE A 52 -0.28 -1.80 4.87
N GLY A 53 0.89 -2.44 4.80
CA GLY A 53 1.01 -3.87 4.51
C GLY A 53 1.14 -4.66 5.80
N VAL A 54 0.32 -5.70 5.97
CA VAL A 54 0.38 -6.62 7.12
C VAL A 54 0.84 -7.99 6.65
N PHE A 55 1.87 -8.51 7.30
CA PHE A 55 2.49 -9.79 6.97
C PHE A 55 2.58 -10.71 8.20
N GLN A 56 2.59 -12.01 7.96
CA GLN A 56 2.62 -13.02 9.01
C GLN A 56 3.95 -13.00 9.78
N ASP A 57 5.06 -12.93 9.04
CA ASP A 57 6.43 -12.95 9.54
C ASP A 57 7.22 -11.72 9.06
N LYS A 58 8.43 -11.55 9.63
CA LYS A 58 9.29 -10.42 9.35
C LYS A 58 9.89 -10.50 7.94
N ALA A 59 10.15 -11.70 7.43
CA ALA A 59 10.73 -11.87 6.11
C ALA A 59 9.80 -11.34 5.00
N GLY A 60 8.49 -11.56 5.11
CA GLY A 60 7.51 -10.97 4.20
C GLY A 60 7.34 -9.45 4.37
N ALA A 61 7.65 -8.90 5.54
CA ALA A 61 7.61 -7.45 5.78
C ALA A 61 8.86 -6.72 5.26
N ASP A 62 10.00 -7.40 5.19
CA ASP A 62 11.29 -6.83 4.77
C ASP A 62 11.52 -6.91 3.23
N GLU A 63 10.58 -7.51 2.48
CA GLU A 63 10.58 -7.58 1.00
C GLU A 63 10.40 -6.21 0.30
#